data_AF-A0A5N6J8E1-F1
#
_entry.id   AF-A0A5N6J8E1-F1
#
_cell.length_a   1.000
_cell.length_b   1.000
_cell.length_c   1.000
_cell.angle_alpha   90.00
_cell.angle_beta   90.00
_cell.angle_gamma   90.00
#
_symmetry.space_group_name_H-M   'P 1'
#
loop_
_entity.id
_entity.type
_entity.pdbx_description
1 polymer ?
#
loop_
_entity_poly.entity_id
_entity_poly.type
_entity_poly.pdbx_seq_one_letter_code
_entity_poly.pdbx_strand_id
1 'polypeptide(L)'
;MFAIDAHRDFKEPSDTPWFLREIQTRLFACMYQDDKVISNILGKLPRVPRHYCNRKLPLDISDESLLTPRLTPEGYSRQESSPSDWFRARYLFATLREEILSIRLGPMNACNEALIRRISTRIQKAWEGLPSRLCYDPNCTNFSMPYHYLARLLLYLEYLDLNLCTQQVLFDILGKEDDTELLKAAMMLMATTANSMRRFSRKFGASKDTATIVRS
;
A
#
# COMPACT_ATOMS: atom_id res chain seq x y z
N MET A 1 12.98 14.19 5.14
CA MET A 1 13.41 12.79 5.02
C MET A 1 14.92 12.66 4.90
N PHE A 2 15.56 13.15 3.83
CA PHE A 2 17.02 13.02 3.66
C PHE A 2 17.84 13.77 4.72
N ALA A 3 17.42 14.98 5.09
CA ALA A 3 18.12 15.81 6.10
C ALA A 3 18.23 15.16 7.50
N ILE A 4 17.36 14.19 7.81
CA ILE A 4 17.35 13.47 9.10
C ILE A 4 17.77 12.02 8.96
N ASP A 5 18.36 11.63 7.81
CA ASP A 5 18.75 10.25 7.50
C ASP A 5 17.63 9.19 7.65
N ALA A 6 16.36 9.62 7.60
CA ALA A 6 15.20 8.72 7.75
C ALA A 6 15.13 7.64 6.64
N HIS A 7 15.83 7.83 5.54
CA HIS A 7 15.94 6.91 4.41
C HIS A 7 16.94 5.76 4.61
N ARG A 8 17.82 5.86 5.62
CA ARG A 8 18.88 4.89 5.88
C ARG A 8 18.60 4.06 7.12
N ASP A 9 18.78 2.75 7.04
CA ASP A 9 18.64 1.89 8.22
C ASP A 9 19.59 2.31 9.35
N PHE A 10 19.18 2.03 10.59
CA PHE A 10 20.00 2.36 11.75
C PHE A 10 21.25 1.49 11.78
N LYS A 11 22.39 2.08 12.15
CA LYS A 11 23.61 1.33 12.45
C LYS A 11 23.42 0.63 13.80
N GLU A 12 23.84 -0.61 13.91
CA GLU A 12 23.90 -1.32 15.18
C GLU A 12 25.36 -1.32 15.70
N PRO A 13 25.62 -0.99 16.98
CA PRO A 13 24.65 -0.53 17.97
C PRO A 13 24.17 0.91 17.71
N SER A 14 22.91 1.20 18.04
CA SER A 14 22.32 2.54 17.91
C SER A 14 21.99 3.16 19.27
N ASP A 15 22.39 4.42 19.47
CA ASP A 15 22.04 5.23 20.66
C ASP A 15 20.56 5.63 20.69
N THR A 16 19.84 5.49 19.57
CA THR A 16 18.42 5.82 19.49
C THR A 16 17.59 4.67 20.08
N PRO A 17 16.71 4.88 21.07
CA PRO A 17 15.84 3.84 21.60
C PRO A 17 15.07 3.06 20.52
N TRP A 18 14.92 1.75 20.69
CA TRP A 18 14.35 0.85 19.67
C TRP A 18 12.95 1.30 19.19
N PHE A 19 12.09 1.79 20.09
CA PHE A 19 10.75 2.23 19.75
C PHE A 19 10.76 3.48 18.86
N LEU A 20 11.67 4.43 19.11
CA LEU A 20 11.87 5.59 18.24
C LEU A 20 12.38 5.16 16.87
N ARG A 21 13.28 4.16 16.83
CA ARG A 21 13.74 3.58 15.56
C ARG A 21 12.58 3.01 14.76
N GLU A 22 11.69 2.25 15.39
CA GLU A 22 10.51 1.69 14.73
C GLU A 22 9.49 2.76 14.29
N ILE A 23 9.25 3.80 15.10
CA ILE A 23 8.40 4.95 14.69
C ILE A 23 8.97 5.63 13.44
N GLN A 24 10.28 5.86 13.40
CA GLN A 24 10.95 6.45 12.23
C GLN A 24 10.87 5.53 11.00
N THR A 25 10.98 4.21 11.19
CA THR A 25 10.80 3.23 10.11
C THR A 25 9.39 3.26 9.54
N ARG A 26 8.35 3.31 10.39
CA ARG A 26 6.95 3.44 9.95
C ARG A 26 6.68 4.77 9.24
N LEU A 27 7.23 5.87 9.77
CA LEU A 27 7.09 7.18 9.15
C LEU A 27 7.75 7.21 7.76
N PHE A 28 8.95 6.61 7.63
CA PHE A 28 9.61 6.46 6.34
C PHE A 28 8.74 5.64 5.37
N ALA A 29 8.17 4.51 5.81
CA ALA A 29 7.28 3.69 4.98
C ALA A 29 6.09 4.50 4.43
N CYS A 30 5.44 5.32 5.26
CA CYS A 30 4.37 6.23 4.82
C CYS A 30 4.86 7.24 3.78
N MET A 31 5.93 7.98 4.09
CA MET A 31 6.48 9.00 3.19
C MET A 31 6.94 8.41 1.86
N TYR A 32 7.57 7.23 1.92
CA TYR A 32 8.02 6.53 0.74
C TYR A 32 6.83 6.09 -0.12
N GLN A 33 5.76 5.57 0.49
CA GLN A 33 4.54 5.24 -0.23
C GLN A 33 3.91 6.45 -0.92
N ASP A 34 3.70 7.55 -0.17
CA ASP A 34 3.05 8.75 -0.69
C ASP A 34 3.85 9.37 -1.85
N ASP A 35 5.18 9.36 -1.77
CA ASP A 35 6.05 9.80 -2.86
C ASP A 35 5.77 9.03 -4.16
N LYS A 36 5.55 7.71 -4.11
CA LYS A 36 5.33 6.87 -5.30
C LYS A 36 3.93 7.02 -5.82
N VAL A 37 2.95 7.13 -4.95
CA VAL A 37 1.56 7.41 -5.33
C VAL A 37 1.45 8.76 -6.04
N ILE A 38 2.00 9.82 -5.44
CA ILE A 38 1.99 11.17 -6.02
C ILE A 38 2.74 11.20 -7.34
N SER A 39 3.91 10.55 -7.41
CA SER A 39 4.72 10.47 -8.63
C SER A 39 3.99 9.73 -9.75
N ASN A 40 3.27 8.64 -9.44
CA ASN A 40 2.44 7.92 -10.40
C ASN A 40 1.30 8.77 -10.94
N ILE A 41 0.56 9.46 -10.05
CA ILE A 41 -0.56 10.32 -10.44
C ILE A 41 -0.09 11.48 -11.32
N LEU A 42 1.05 12.09 -10.98
CA LEU A 42 1.57 13.25 -11.70
C LEU A 42 2.40 12.90 -12.93
N GLY A 43 2.68 11.62 -13.18
CA GLY A 43 3.61 11.20 -14.25
C GLY A 43 5.01 11.76 -14.06
N LYS A 44 5.48 11.88 -12.81
CA LYS A 44 6.80 12.43 -12.46
C LYS A 44 7.69 11.38 -11.83
N LEU A 45 9.01 11.62 -11.85
CA LEU A 45 9.96 10.76 -11.15
C LEU A 45 9.75 10.83 -9.63
N PRO A 46 9.87 9.69 -8.92
CA PRO A 46 9.91 9.65 -7.46
C PRO A 46 10.97 10.59 -6.89
N ARG A 47 10.61 11.40 -5.89
CA ARG A 47 11.54 12.29 -5.18
C ARG A 47 12.41 11.55 -4.18
N VAL A 48 12.02 10.33 -3.81
CA VAL A 48 12.77 9.45 -2.91
C VAL A 48 13.14 8.17 -3.66
N PRO A 49 14.18 8.17 -4.50
CA PRO A 49 14.55 6.97 -5.24
C PRO A 49 15.03 5.84 -4.32
N ARG A 50 14.61 4.61 -4.61
CA ARG A 50 14.99 3.41 -3.86
C ARG A 50 16.50 3.22 -3.78
N HIS A 51 17.22 3.58 -4.84
CA HIS A 51 18.69 3.44 -4.90
C HIS A 51 19.40 4.09 -3.71
N TYR A 52 18.85 5.19 -3.18
CA TYR A 52 19.43 5.88 -2.03
C TYR A 52 18.89 5.36 -0.69
N CYS A 53 17.84 4.53 -0.69
CA CYS A 53 17.16 4.09 0.52
C CYS A 53 17.51 2.64 0.85
N ASN A 54 17.89 2.36 2.10
CA ASN A 54 18.11 1.00 2.59
C ASN A 54 17.33 0.69 3.89
N ARG A 55 16.38 1.54 4.26
CA ARG A 55 15.47 1.31 5.39
C ARG A 55 14.73 -0.03 5.23
N LYS A 56 14.69 -0.84 6.28
CA LYS A 56 13.98 -2.13 6.30
C LYS A 56 12.46 -1.95 6.43
N LEU A 57 11.71 -3.02 6.21
CA LEU A 57 10.28 -3.06 6.50
C LEU A 57 10.05 -2.78 8.00
N PRO A 58 8.96 -2.07 8.37
CA PRO A 58 8.53 -1.93 9.76
C PRO A 58 8.41 -3.28 10.47
N LEU A 59 8.67 -3.32 11.77
CA LEU A 59 8.51 -4.53 12.58
C LEU A 59 7.03 -4.95 12.65
N ASP A 60 6.78 -6.26 12.64
CA ASP A 60 5.44 -6.86 12.79
C ASP A 60 4.97 -6.83 14.27
N ILE A 61 4.74 -5.62 14.80
CA ILE A 61 4.36 -5.38 16.22
C ILE A 61 3.21 -4.39 16.34
N SER A 62 2.30 -4.54 17.30
CA SER A 62 1.16 -3.61 17.47
C SER A 62 1.60 -2.21 17.95
N ASP A 63 0.71 -1.22 17.85
CA ASP A 63 0.98 0.15 18.33
C ASP A 63 1.09 0.18 19.87
N GLU A 64 0.26 -0.60 20.56
CA GLU A 64 0.30 -0.75 22.02
C GLU A 64 1.63 -1.36 22.45
N SER A 65 2.11 -2.36 21.71
CA SER A 65 3.38 -3.03 21.97
C SER A 65 4.57 -2.09 21.74
N LEU A 66 4.51 -1.27 20.68
CA LEU A 66 5.50 -0.24 20.39
C LEU A 66 5.62 0.80 21.51
N LEU A 67 4.50 1.14 22.15
CA LEU A 67 4.43 2.12 23.23
C LEU A 67 4.66 1.51 24.63
N THR A 68 4.84 0.19 24.73
CA THR A 68 5.04 -0.49 26.01
C THR A 68 6.52 -0.52 26.38
N PRO A 69 6.96 0.16 27.47
CA PRO A 69 8.38 0.37 27.77
C PRO A 69 9.21 -0.90 28.07
N ARG A 70 8.56 -2.04 28.31
CA ARG A 70 9.19 -3.27 28.82
C ARG A 70 9.23 -4.42 27.80
N LEU A 71 8.67 -4.25 26.60
CA LEU A 71 8.68 -5.28 25.58
C LEU A 71 9.80 -4.96 24.58
N THR A 72 10.80 -5.83 24.47
CA THR A 72 11.74 -5.77 23.34
C THR A 72 11.11 -6.48 22.12
N PRO A 73 11.56 -6.18 20.89
CA PRO A 73 11.05 -6.86 19.69
C PRO A 73 11.11 -8.39 19.76
N GLU A 74 12.07 -8.97 20.49
CA GLU A 74 12.21 -10.43 20.64
C GLU A 74 11.20 -11.05 21.63
N GLY A 75 10.62 -10.26 22.52
CA GLY A 75 9.72 -10.73 23.59
C GLY A 75 8.23 -10.72 23.22
N TYR A 76 7.88 -10.33 21.99
CA TYR A 76 6.50 -10.14 21.58
C TYR A 76 5.88 -11.40 20.95
N SER A 77 4.68 -11.76 21.41
CA SER A 77 3.81 -12.74 20.74
C SER A 77 3.00 -12.03 19.66
N ARG A 78 3.09 -12.51 18.42
CA ARG A 78 2.31 -12.04 17.26
C ARG A 78 0.82 -11.95 17.63
N GLN A 79 0.30 -10.75 17.93
CA GLN A 79 -1.15 -10.59 18.02
C GLN A 79 -1.77 -10.64 16.64
N GLU A 80 -3.06 -10.96 16.64
CA GLU A 80 -3.84 -11.26 15.45
C GLU A 80 -4.06 -10.06 14.51
N SER A 81 -3.74 -8.82 14.93
CA SER A 81 -3.81 -7.63 14.08
C SER A 81 -2.90 -6.51 14.56
N SER A 82 -1.81 -6.24 13.84
CA SER A 82 -0.97 -5.06 14.07
C SER A 82 -1.21 -4.00 12.99
N PRO A 83 -1.40 -2.71 13.34
CA PRO A 83 -1.33 -1.60 12.38
C PRO A 83 -0.02 -1.56 11.56
N SER A 84 1.05 -2.23 12.01
CA SER A 84 2.30 -2.35 11.26
C SER A 84 2.18 -3.15 9.97
N ASP A 85 1.28 -4.13 9.91
CA ASP A 85 1.01 -4.94 8.72
C ASP A 85 0.62 -4.05 7.53
N TRP A 86 -0.13 -2.99 7.84
CA TRP A 86 -0.56 -1.98 6.91
C TRP A 86 0.61 -1.20 6.31
N PHE A 87 1.52 -0.72 7.15
CA PHE A 87 2.73 -0.02 6.70
C PHE A 87 3.65 -0.95 5.89
N ARG A 88 3.78 -2.21 6.32
CA ARG A 88 4.59 -3.23 5.62
C ARG A 88 4.05 -3.53 4.22
N ALA A 89 2.75 -3.76 4.09
CA ALA A 89 2.11 -4.04 2.81
C ALA A 89 2.22 -2.86 1.85
N ARG A 90 1.90 -1.64 2.31
CA ARG A 90 2.02 -0.43 1.48
C ARG A 90 3.45 -0.13 1.09
N TYR A 91 4.42 -0.35 1.99
CA TYR A 91 5.82 -0.16 1.63
C TYR A 91 6.27 -1.16 0.55
N LEU A 92 5.85 -2.42 0.65
CA LEU A 92 6.11 -3.40 -0.40
C LEU A 92 5.51 -2.97 -1.75
N PHE A 93 4.26 -2.53 -1.77
CA PHE A 93 3.61 -2.02 -2.98
C PHE A 93 4.27 -0.76 -3.53
N ALA A 94 4.75 0.15 -2.67
CA ALA A 94 5.55 1.30 -3.07
C ALA A 94 6.78 0.89 -3.89
N THR A 95 7.50 -0.15 -3.44
CA THR A 95 8.70 -0.61 -4.15
C THR A 95 8.38 -1.17 -5.53
N LEU A 96 7.26 -1.89 -5.67
CA LEU A 96 6.79 -2.42 -6.95
C LEU A 96 6.30 -1.29 -7.87
N ARG A 97 5.60 -0.30 -7.31
CA ARG A 97 5.16 0.90 -8.04
C ARG A 97 6.35 1.67 -8.61
N GLU A 98 7.42 1.83 -7.84
CA GLU A 98 8.62 2.51 -8.32
C GLU A 98 9.29 1.79 -9.49
N GLU A 99 9.30 0.45 -9.49
CA GLU A 99 9.83 -0.32 -10.62
C GLU A 99 8.98 -0.10 -11.89
N ILE A 100 7.65 -0.10 -11.76
CA ILE A 100 6.77 0.22 -12.90
C ILE A 100 6.98 1.67 -13.38
N LEU A 101 7.10 2.63 -12.46
CA LEU A 101 7.34 4.04 -12.80
C LEU A 101 8.66 4.24 -13.52
N SER A 102 9.72 3.55 -13.06
CA SER A 102 11.03 3.62 -13.68
C SER A 102 10.99 3.16 -15.13
N ILE A 103 10.11 2.21 -15.45
CA ILE A 103 9.88 1.76 -16.83
C ILE A 103 9.05 2.77 -17.61
N ARG A 104 7.92 3.23 -17.05
CA ARG A 104 7.00 4.17 -17.73
C ARG A 104 7.67 5.49 -18.07
N LEU A 105 8.56 5.97 -17.21
CA LEU A 105 9.25 7.25 -17.35
C LEU A 105 10.66 7.10 -17.93
N GLY A 106 11.17 5.87 -18.00
CA GLY A 106 12.50 5.58 -18.51
C GLY A 106 12.55 5.47 -20.04
N PRO A 107 13.75 5.29 -20.61
CA PRO A 107 13.91 5.02 -22.03
C PRO A 107 13.21 3.71 -22.43
N MET A 108 12.32 3.75 -23.43
CA MET A 108 11.52 2.57 -23.84
C MET A 108 12.36 1.35 -24.25
N ASN A 109 13.58 1.56 -24.75
CA ASN A 109 14.50 0.49 -25.15
C ASN A 109 15.07 -0.33 -23.97
N ALA A 110 14.91 0.14 -22.73
CA ALA A 110 15.38 -0.56 -21.54
C ALA A 110 14.37 -1.57 -20.98
N CYS A 111 13.13 -1.59 -21.49
CA CYS A 111 12.08 -2.48 -21.01
C CYS A 111 11.74 -3.57 -22.03
N ASN A 112 11.55 -4.80 -21.54
CA ASN A 112 11.01 -5.90 -22.31
C ASN A 112 9.84 -6.57 -21.58
N GLU A 113 9.06 -7.35 -22.32
CA GLU A 113 7.88 -8.06 -21.81
C GLU A 113 8.21 -8.95 -20.61
N ALA A 114 9.35 -9.65 -20.65
CA ALA A 114 9.78 -10.57 -19.58
C ALA A 114 9.97 -9.85 -18.24
N LEU A 115 10.52 -8.63 -18.25
CA LEU A 115 10.68 -7.81 -17.04
C LEU A 115 9.31 -7.45 -16.43
N ILE A 116 8.36 -7.01 -17.26
CA ILE A 116 7.01 -6.65 -16.77
C ILE A 116 6.26 -7.85 -16.24
N ARG A 117 6.34 -9.00 -16.91
CA ARG A 117 5.76 -10.25 -16.41
C ARG A 117 6.35 -10.64 -15.05
N ARG A 118 7.67 -10.47 -14.85
CA ARG A 118 8.33 -10.70 -13.55
C ARG A 118 7.82 -9.74 -12.47
N ILE A 119 7.61 -8.47 -12.78
CA ILE A 119 7.02 -7.49 -11.85
C ILE A 119 5.58 -7.90 -11.51
N SER A 120 4.76 -8.26 -12.51
CA SER A 120 3.39 -8.75 -12.31
C SER A 120 3.34 -9.98 -11.40
N THR A 121 4.21 -10.97 -11.61
CA THR A 121 4.30 -12.14 -10.71
C THR A 121 4.64 -11.73 -9.27
N ARG A 122 5.51 -10.74 -9.08
CA ARG A 122 5.87 -10.25 -7.74
C ARG A 122 4.73 -9.49 -7.07
N ILE A 123 3.94 -8.73 -7.83
CA ILE A 123 2.71 -8.08 -7.36
C ILE A 123 1.71 -9.13 -6.87
N GLN A 124 1.48 -10.18 -7.67
CA GLN A 124 0.61 -11.29 -7.30
C GLN A 124 1.07 -11.96 -6.00
N LYS A 125 2.35 -12.35 -5.93
CA LYS A 125 2.92 -12.98 -4.73
C LYS A 125 2.88 -12.07 -3.50
N ALA A 126 3.08 -10.77 -3.69
CA ALA A 126 2.99 -9.79 -2.60
C ALA A 126 1.57 -9.71 -2.04
N TRP A 127 0.55 -9.76 -2.90
CA TRP A 127 -0.87 -9.77 -2.49
C TRP A 127 -1.26 -11.09 -1.82
N GLU A 128 -0.91 -12.23 -2.42
CA GLU A 128 -1.21 -13.57 -1.88
C GLU A 128 -0.52 -13.85 -0.55
N GLY A 129 0.65 -13.24 -0.32
CA GLY A 129 1.38 -13.35 0.94
C GLY A 129 0.85 -12.46 2.06
N LEU A 130 -0.15 -11.60 1.80
CA LEU A 130 -0.72 -10.77 2.85
C LEU A 130 -1.57 -11.60 3.83
N PRO A 131 -1.54 -11.26 5.12
CA PRO A 131 -2.50 -11.81 6.08
C PRO A 131 -3.94 -11.58 5.63
N SER A 132 -4.81 -12.58 5.77
CA SER A 132 -6.23 -12.51 5.36
C SER A 132 -7.00 -11.30 5.93
N ARG A 133 -6.59 -10.83 7.11
CA ARG A 133 -7.10 -9.61 7.77
C ARG A 133 -6.79 -8.30 7.05
N LEU A 134 -5.84 -8.27 6.12
CA LEU A 134 -5.55 -7.10 5.27
C LEU A 134 -6.33 -7.16 3.96
N CYS A 135 -6.67 -8.38 3.53
CA CYS A 135 -7.34 -8.61 2.26
C CYS A 135 -8.75 -8.05 2.28
N TYR A 136 -9.07 -7.29 1.23
CA TYR A 136 -10.44 -6.84 1.00
C TYR A 136 -11.30 -8.03 0.58
N ASP A 137 -12.33 -8.30 1.36
CA ASP A 137 -13.40 -9.19 0.96
C ASP A 137 -14.66 -8.35 0.69
N PRO A 138 -15.14 -8.31 -0.57
CA PRO A 138 -16.34 -7.58 -0.92
C PRO A 138 -17.56 -8.03 -0.09
N ASN A 139 -17.63 -9.30 0.28
CA ASN A 139 -18.77 -9.88 1.00
C ASN A 139 -18.65 -9.73 2.52
N CYS A 140 -17.49 -9.28 3.03
CA CYS A 140 -17.30 -9.10 4.45
C CYS A 140 -18.13 -7.91 4.95
N THR A 141 -19.15 -8.22 5.76
CA THR A 141 -20.01 -7.24 6.41
C THR A 141 -19.59 -6.97 7.86
N ASN A 142 -18.54 -7.62 8.37
CA ASN A 142 -18.17 -7.64 9.79
C ASN A 142 -17.18 -6.53 10.21
N PHE A 143 -17.26 -5.37 9.58
CA PHE A 143 -16.44 -4.22 9.99
C PHE A 143 -17.12 -3.43 11.10
N SER A 144 -16.55 -3.43 12.30
CA SER A 144 -17.06 -2.62 13.43
C SER A 144 -16.87 -1.13 13.20
N MET A 145 -15.76 -0.73 12.55
CA MET A 145 -15.40 0.67 12.31
C MET A 145 -15.24 0.98 10.82
N PRO A 146 -15.69 2.16 10.35
CA PRO A 146 -15.55 2.58 8.94
C PRO A 146 -14.10 2.55 8.45
N TYR A 147 -13.14 2.93 9.30
CA TYR A 147 -11.74 3.03 8.91
C TYR A 147 -11.12 1.67 8.55
N HIS A 148 -11.50 0.57 9.23
CA HIS A 148 -10.99 -0.76 8.90
C HIS A 148 -11.44 -1.21 7.51
N TYR A 149 -12.69 -0.89 7.14
CA TYR A 149 -13.21 -1.17 5.81
C TYR A 149 -12.45 -0.37 4.75
N LEU A 150 -12.35 0.95 4.95
CA LEU A 150 -11.67 1.85 4.02
C LEU A 150 -10.20 1.49 3.86
N ALA A 151 -9.53 1.13 4.96
CA ALA A 151 -8.18 0.62 4.91
C ALA A 151 -8.13 -0.58 3.96
N ARG A 152 -8.75 -1.73 4.27
CA ARG A 152 -8.66 -2.93 3.40
C ARG A 152 -9.01 -2.64 1.93
N LEU A 153 -10.04 -1.83 1.71
CA LEU A 153 -10.41 -1.36 0.37
C LEU A 153 -9.27 -0.61 -0.33
N LEU A 154 -8.68 0.40 0.32
CA LEU A 154 -7.58 1.18 -0.26
C LEU A 154 -6.38 0.31 -0.60
N LEU A 155 -6.05 -0.69 0.23
CA LEU A 155 -4.95 -1.61 -0.07
C LEU A 155 -5.26 -2.49 -1.30
N TYR A 156 -6.51 -2.94 -1.43
CA TYR A 156 -6.93 -3.70 -2.60
C TYR A 156 -6.98 -2.86 -3.87
N LEU A 157 -7.49 -1.63 -3.79
CA LEU A 157 -7.44 -0.68 -4.91
C LEU A 157 -6.00 -0.39 -5.33
N GLU A 158 -5.09 -0.31 -4.37
CA GLU A 158 -3.67 -0.13 -4.64
C GLU A 158 -3.07 -1.33 -5.40
N TYR A 159 -3.46 -2.56 -5.02
CA TYR A 159 -3.09 -3.77 -5.74
C TYR A 159 -3.68 -3.81 -7.16
N LEU A 160 -4.95 -3.43 -7.33
CA LEU A 160 -5.59 -3.36 -8.65
C LEU A 160 -4.94 -2.29 -9.54
N ASP A 161 -4.58 -1.13 -8.98
CA ASP A 161 -3.85 -0.06 -9.67
C ASP A 161 -2.47 -0.53 -10.16
N LEU A 162 -1.72 -1.28 -9.34
CA LEU A 162 -0.46 -1.88 -9.75
C LEU A 162 -0.64 -2.83 -10.95
N ASN A 163 -1.68 -3.67 -10.93
CA ASN A 163 -2.00 -4.56 -12.05
C ASN A 163 -2.44 -3.79 -13.31
N LEU A 164 -3.23 -2.74 -13.15
CA LEU A 164 -3.60 -1.88 -14.27
C LEU A 164 -2.36 -1.24 -14.90
N CYS A 165 -1.45 -0.71 -14.08
CA CYS A 165 -0.22 -0.09 -14.56
C CYS A 165 0.68 -1.09 -15.29
N THR A 166 0.77 -2.36 -14.86
CA THR A 166 1.52 -3.38 -15.61
C THR A 166 0.87 -3.72 -16.95
N GLN A 167 -0.47 -3.80 -17.01
CA GLN A 167 -1.18 -4.02 -18.28
C GLN A 167 -1.01 -2.84 -19.25
N GLN A 168 -1.01 -1.60 -18.75
CA GLN A 168 -0.73 -0.41 -19.57
C GLN A 168 0.65 -0.50 -20.24
N VAL A 169 1.68 -0.86 -19.45
CA VAL A 169 3.04 -0.99 -19.98
C VAL A 169 3.15 -2.16 -20.96
N LEU A 170 2.50 -3.30 -20.69
CA LEU A 170 2.48 -4.42 -21.64
C LEU A 170 1.81 -4.02 -22.95
N PHE A 171 0.67 -3.34 -22.88
CA PHE A 171 -0.05 -2.85 -24.06
C PHE A 171 0.82 -1.92 -24.93
N ASP A 172 1.58 -1.02 -24.29
CA ASP A 172 2.51 -0.13 -25.00
C ASP A 172 3.66 -0.90 -25.67
N ILE A 173 4.23 -1.91 -25.01
CA ILE A 173 5.37 -2.70 -25.53
C ILE A 173 4.96 -3.66 -26.64
N LEU A 174 3.75 -4.23 -26.55
CA LEU A 174 3.23 -5.21 -27.51
C LEU A 174 2.60 -4.57 -28.76
N GLY A 175 2.80 -3.27 -28.98
CA GLY A 175 2.32 -2.61 -30.20
C GLY A 175 0.82 -2.29 -30.21
N LYS A 176 0.14 -2.37 -29.05
CA LYS A 176 -1.25 -1.92 -28.87
C LYS A 176 -2.31 -2.70 -29.66
N GLU A 177 -2.05 -3.98 -29.94
CA GLU A 177 -2.94 -4.80 -30.77
C GLU A 177 -4.13 -5.41 -30.00
N ASP A 178 -3.94 -5.80 -28.74
CA ASP A 178 -4.97 -6.42 -27.88
C ASP A 178 -5.09 -5.66 -26.54
N ASP A 179 -6.24 -5.02 -26.31
CA ASP A 179 -6.55 -4.26 -25.10
C ASP A 179 -7.40 -5.06 -24.09
N THR A 180 -7.68 -6.34 -24.36
CA THR A 180 -8.60 -7.16 -23.55
C THR A 180 -8.22 -7.21 -22.08
N GLU A 181 -6.96 -7.52 -21.76
CA GLU A 181 -6.48 -7.61 -20.37
C GLU A 181 -6.40 -6.23 -19.69
N LEU A 182 -6.07 -5.19 -20.48
CA LEU A 182 -6.07 -3.81 -20.01
C LEU A 182 -7.49 -3.36 -19.62
N LEU A 183 -8.48 -3.64 -20.49
CA LEU A 183 -9.87 -3.32 -20.25
C LEU A 183 -10.41 -4.09 -19.04
N LYS A 184 -10.09 -5.39 -18.90
CA LYS A 184 -10.45 -6.18 -17.72
C LYS A 184 -9.90 -5.57 -16.43
N ALA A 185 -8.62 -5.19 -16.40
CA ALA A 185 -8.00 -4.57 -15.24
C ALA A 185 -8.68 -3.22 -14.89
N ALA A 186 -8.94 -2.38 -15.90
CA ALA A 186 -9.60 -1.09 -15.71
C ALA A 186 -11.04 -1.25 -15.19
N MET A 187 -11.82 -2.18 -15.79
CA MET A 187 -13.17 -2.50 -15.34
C MET A 187 -13.19 -3.02 -13.91
N MET A 188 -12.25 -3.89 -13.52
CA MET A 188 -12.17 -4.42 -12.17
C MET A 188 -11.94 -3.30 -11.14
N LEU A 189 -11.02 -2.37 -11.42
CA LEU A 189 -10.74 -1.22 -10.56
C LEU A 189 -11.97 -0.31 -10.41
N MET A 190 -12.63 0.03 -11.52
CA MET A 190 -13.82 0.88 -11.52
C MET A 190 -15.01 0.21 -10.80
N ALA A 191 -15.29 -1.05 -11.12
CA ALA A 191 -16.39 -1.80 -10.53
C ALA A 191 -16.18 -1.98 -9.02
N THR A 192 -14.96 -2.28 -8.59
CA THR A 192 -14.61 -2.37 -7.17
C THR A 192 -14.89 -1.02 -6.50
N THR A 193 -14.31 0.07 -7.00
CA THR A 193 -14.51 1.41 -6.42
C THR A 193 -15.99 1.80 -6.29
N ALA A 194 -16.77 1.61 -7.36
CA ALA A 194 -18.20 1.95 -7.37
C ALA A 194 -19.01 1.08 -6.40
N ASN A 195 -18.78 -0.24 -6.39
CA ASN A 195 -19.50 -1.18 -5.52
C ASN A 195 -19.13 -0.97 -4.05
N SER A 196 -17.86 -0.75 -3.76
CA SER A 196 -17.37 -0.51 -2.40
C SER A 196 -17.88 0.81 -1.84
N MET A 197 -17.93 1.88 -2.64
CA MET A 197 -18.51 3.16 -2.22
C MET A 197 -20.00 3.00 -1.88
N ARG A 198 -20.78 2.35 -2.75
CA ARG A 198 -22.21 2.07 -2.48
C ARG A 198 -22.39 1.30 -1.17
N ARG A 199 -21.56 0.29 -0.91
CA ARG A 199 -21.61 -0.51 0.32
C ARG A 199 -21.23 0.31 1.55
N PHE A 200 -20.17 1.11 1.45
CA PHE A 200 -19.75 2.02 2.51
C PHE A 200 -20.88 2.97 2.89
N SER A 201 -21.50 3.64 1.91
CA SER A 201 -22.63 4.55 2.15
C SER A 201 -23.84 3.85 2.78
N ARG A 202 -24.20 2.63 2.35
CA ARG A 202 -25.33 1.91 2.98
C ARG A 202 -25.07 1.55 4.43
N LYS A 203 -23.83 1.20 4.77
CA LYS A 203 -23.48 0.70 6.10
C LYS A 203 -23.15 1.82 7.09
N PHE A 204 -22.45 2.86 6.63
CA PHE A 204 -21.90 3.91 7.49
C PHE A 204 -22.46 5.31 7.16
N GLY A 205 -23.19 5.48 6.07
CA GLY A 205 -23.71 6.78 5.60
C GLY A 205 -24.98 7.26 6.28
N ALA A 206 -25.47 6.59 7.33
CA ALA A 206 -26.65 7.00 8.09
C ALA A 206 -26.28 7.37 9.54
N SER A 207 -25.95 8.64 9.77
CA SER A 207 -26.42 9.29 11.01
C SER A 207 -27.86 9.73 10.74
N LYS A 208 -28.80 9.14 11.48
CA LYS A 208 -30.20 9.59 11.56
C LYS A 208 -30.37 10.57 12.73
N ASP A 209 -29.43 11.48 12.97
CA ASP A 209 -29.56 12.46 14.07
C ASP A 209 -30.37 13.72 13.71
N THR A 210 -31.05 13.75 12.55
CA THR A 210 -31.96 14.87 12.22
C THR A 210 -33.44 14.57 12.48
N ALA A 211 -33.79 13.41 13.04
CA ALA A 211 -35.19 13.07 13.33
C ALA A 211 -35.67 13.46 14.74
N THR A 212 -34.79 13.92 15.64
CA THR A 212 -35.14 14.19 17.05
C THR A 212 -35.27 15.68 17.41
N ILE A 213 -35.01 16.61 16.48
CA ILE A 213 -35.09 18.07 16.76
C ILE A 213 -36.41 18.70 16.29
N VAL A 214 -37.31 17.95 15.64
CA VAL A 214 -38.64 18.46 15.25
C VAL A 214 -39.76 17.77 16.02
N ARG A 215 -39.61 17.64 17.35
CA ARG A 215 -40.70 17.38 18.31
C ARG A 215 -40.33 17.92 19.69
N SER A 216 -40.30 19.25 19.83
CA SER A 216 -40.42 19.95 21.10
C SER A 216 -41.20 21.23 20.89
#